data_AF-A0A5J5V3I2-F1
#
_entry.id   AF-A0A5J5V3I2-F1
#
_cell.length_a   1.000
_cell.length_b   1.000
_cell.length_c   1.000
_cell.angle_alpha   90.00
_cell.angle_beta   90.00
_cell.angle_gamma   90.00
#
_symmetry.space_group_name_H-M   'P 1'
#
loop_
_entity.id
_entity.type
_entity.pdbx_description
1 polymer ?
#
loop_
_entity_poly.entity_id
_entity_poly.type
_entity_poly.pdbx_seq_one_letter_code
_entity_poly.pdbx_strand_id
1 'polypeptide(L)'
;QDERDPIGLLHGVDESGRVMMRNSRTPKSDILFVKKGKKIILRMIMKSLLSSSNFLLYFFFFFLVFFRCIQSINAQNATTDPSEVRALNSIFQQWRIQAVDSWNISGEPCSGTALTQSSSVFEDPTNNPAIRCDCSFENNTLCHITSLRVFALDKRGVIPKELLDLPFLEFLKIDKNFFSGPLPTFLGNMSKLGLLSMAQNNFNGPIPKELGNLKKLYLLSLGNNNISGTLPPELGNLVELGEL
;
A
#
# COMPACT_ATOMS: atom_id res chain seq x y z
N GLN A 1 -5.59 -14.10 48.98
CA GLN A 1 -6.03 -12.81 48.39
C GLN A 1 -6.51 -12.00 49.58
N ASP A 2 -5.62 -11.42 50.38
CA ASP A 2 -4.74 -10.27 50.09
C ASP A 2 -5.56 -8.99 49.84
N GLU A 3 -5.82 -8.20 50.90
CA GLU A 3 -6.06 -6.75 50.81
C GLU A 3 -5.83 -6.08 52.17
N ARG A 4 -5.13 -4.93 52.14
CA ARG A 4 -4.58 -4.18 53.28
C ARG A 4 -5.48 -3.01 53.70
N ASP A 5 -5.38 -2.68 54.99
CA ASP A 5 -6.04 -1.58 55.71
C ASP A 5 -5.76 -0.14 55.17
N PRO A 6 -6.66 0.83 55.45
CA PRO A 6 -6.56 2.21 54.97
C PRO A 6 -6.04 3.25 56.00
N ILE A 7 -5.34 4.25 55.45
CA ILE A 7 -5.37 5.71 55.71
C ILE A 7 -5.42 6.20 57.19
N GLY A 8 -4.36 6.91 57.60
CA GLY A 8 -4.39 7.82 58.75
C GLY A 8 -3.33 8.93 58.67
N LEU A 9 -3.75 10.18 58.47
CA LEU A 9 -2.97 11.39 58.79
C LEU A 9 -3.94 12.48 59.27
N LEU A 10 -3.74 12.89 60.53
CA LEU A 10 -4.66 13.65 61.38
C LEU A 10 -4.58 15.17 61.11
N HIS A 11 -5.74 15.81 60.91
CA HIS A 11 -5.93 17.25 61.01
C HIS A 11 -6.60 17.59 62.36
N GLY A 12 -5.95 18.43 63.17
CA GLY A 12 -6.52 18.96 64.41
C GLY A 12 -7.52 20.08 64.13
N VAL A 13 -8.74 19.94 64.67
CA VAL A 13 -9.86 20.90 64.61
C VAL A 13 -10.22 21.25 66.06
N ASP A 14 -10.45 22.53 66.37
CA ASP A 14 -10.94 22.94 67.71
C ASP A 14 -12.47 22.82 67.81
N GLU A 15 -13.01 22.86 69.04
CA GLU A 15 -14.39 22.49 69.39
C GLU A 15 -15.51 23.39 68.82
N SER A 16 -15.22 24.20 67.79
CA SER A 16 -16.23 24.95 67.01
C SER A 16 -16.06 24.85 65.48
N GLY A 17 -15.16 24.00 64.99
CA GLY A 17 -15.17 23.55 63.59
C GLY A 17 -14.68 24.57 62.54
N ARG A 18 -13.73 25.47 62.85
CA ARG A 18 -13.09 26.35 61.84
C ARG A 18 -11.57 26.19 61.77
N VAL A 19 -11.03 26.07 60.55
CA VAL A 19 -9.58 25.98 60.27
C VAL A 19 -8.94 27.38 60.25
N MET A 20 -7.95 27.61 61.10
CA MET A 20 -7.17 28.86 61.19
C MET A 20 -5.94 28.85 60.27
N MET A 21 -5.81 29.83 59.38
CA MET A 21 -4.60 30.07 58.57
C MET A 21 -3.64 31.02 59.30
N ARG A 22 -2.39 30.60 59.55
CA ARG A 22 -1.30 31.48 60.02
C ARG A 22 -0.63 32.15 58.82
N ASN A 23 -0.55 33.47 58.84
CA ASN A 23 0.00 34.32 57.79
C ASN A 23 1.46 34.67 58.11
N SER A 24 2.42 34.34 57.25
CA SER A 24 3.80 34.88 57.30
C SER A 24 4.18 35.47 55.93
N ARG A 25 4.55 36.75 55.95
CA ARG A 25 4.94 37.57 54.79
C ARG A 25 6.38 37.28 54.38
N THR A 26 6.66 37.20 53.08
CA THR A 26 7.99 37.43 52.47
C THR A 26 7.86 38.43 51.30
N PRO A 27 8.91 39.24 51.00
CA PRO A 27 8.78 40.47 50.21
C PRO A 27 8.93 40.25 48.68
N LYS A 28 8.03 40.88 47.91
CA LYS A 28 7.92 40.81 46.43
C LYS A 28 9.01 41.59 45.65
N SER A 29 9.97 42.23 46.30
CA SER A 29 10.90 43.18 45.66
C SER A 29 12.05 42.53 44.87
N ASP A 30 12.56 41.38 45.30
CA ASP A 30 13.82 40.83 44.76
C ASP A 30 13.61 40.03 43.47
N ILE A 31 12.40 39.49 43.27
CA ILE A 31 12.02 38.73 42.05
C ILE A 31 11.88 39.67 40.83
N LEU A 32 11.54 40.94 41.04
CA LEU A 32 11.34 41.90 39.95
C LEU A 32 12.67 42.35 39.32
N PHE A 33 13.74 42.48 40.11
CA PHE A 33 15.08 42.88 39.62
C PHE A 33 15.73 41.80 38.76
N VAL A 34 15.62 40.52 39.15
CA VAL A 34 16.16 39.39 38.37
C VAL A 34 15.42 39.21 37.03
N LYS A 35 14.09 39.43 37.01
CA LYS A 35 13.30 39.37 35.76
C LYS A 35 13.59 40.53 34.80
N LYS A 36 13.89 41.74 35.32
CA LYS A 36 14.26 42.90 34.49
C LYS A 36 15.66 42.74 33.88
N GLY A 37 16.63 42.24 34.64
CA GLY A 37 18.00 41.97 34.16
C GLY A 37 18.08 40.94 33.04
N LYS A 38 17.34 39.81 33.15
CA LYS A 38 17.26 38.79 32.09
C LYS A 38 16.66 39.31 30.78
N LYS A 39 15.66 40.21 30.85
CA LYS A 39 15.06 40.86 29.66
C LYS A 39 16.02 41.81 28.95
N ILE A 40 16.91 42.48 29.70
CA ILE A 40 17.91 43.40 29.13
C ILE A 40 19.05 42.62 28.47
N ILE A 41 19.53 41.56 29.11
CA ILE A 41 20.55 40.65 28.55
C ILE A 41 20.02 39.98 27.27
N LEU A 42 18.77 39.50 27.27
CA LEU A 42 18.14 38.92 26.07
C LEU A 42 17.96 39.94 24.94
N ARG A 43 17.67 41.21 25.27
CA ARG A 43 17.60 42.32 24.29
C ARG A 43 18.97 42.70 23.74
N MET A 44 20.04 42.65 24.55
CA MET A 44 21.41 42.90 24.10
C MET A 44 21.94 41.77 23.21
N ILE A 45 21.64 40.51 23.54
CA ILE A 45 22.00 39.33 22.72
C ILE A 45 21.24 39.38 21.38
N MET A 46 19.94 39.70 21.38
CA MET A 46 19.14 39.90 20.16
C MET A 46 19.70 41.02 19.29
N LYS A 47 20.05 42.18 19.88
CA LYS A 47 20.63 43.31 19.12
C LYS A 47 22.01 43.00 18.54
N SER A 48 22.83 42.20 19.22
CA SER A 48 24.13 41.74 18.72
C SER A 48 23.98 40.79 17.53
N LEU A 49 23.02 39.87 17.59
CA LEU A 49 22.71 38.93 16.50
C LEU A 49 22.12 39.64 15.25
N LEU A 50 21.37 40.73 15.45
CA LEU A 50 20.77 41.55 14.38
C LEU A 50 21.75 42.55 13.74
N SER A 51 22.93 42.78 14.32
CA SER A 51 23.90 43.80 13.86
C SER A 51 24.98 43.27 12.91
N SER A 52 25.03 41.96 12.66
CA SER A 52 26.02 41.38 11.76
C SER A 52 25.45 41.33 10.34
N SER A 53 26.17 41.90 9.37
CA SER A 53 25.84 41.83 7.93
C SER A 53 25.71 40.40 7.38
N ASN A 54 26.00 39.40 8.22
CA ASN A 54 25.89 37.98 7.92
C ASN A 54 24.55 37.37 8.35
N PHE A 55 23.72 38.03 9.17
CA PHE A 55 22.42 37.47 9.61
C PHE A 55 21.47 37.20 8.44
N LEU A 56 21.37 38.15 7.49
CA LEU A 56 20.59 37.96 6.27
C LEU A 56 21.19 36.87 5.37
N LEU A 57 22.51 36.72 5.35
CA LEU A 57 23.19 35.68 4.58
C LEU A 57 22.96 34.29 5.18
N TYR A 58 23.00 34.14 6.51
CA TYR A 58 22.66 32.89 7.20
C TYR A 58 21.17 32.58 7.11
N PHE A 59 20.30 33.57 7.18
CA PHE A 59 18.86 33.39 6.98
C PHE A 59 18.56 32.94 5.54
N PHE A 60 19.21 33.55 4.54
CA PHE A 60 19.07 33.16 3.14
C PHE A 60 19.68 31.78 2.87
N PHE A 61 20.84 31.46 3.45
CA PHE A 61 21.46 30.14 3.36
C PHE A 61 20.60 29.07 4.04
N PHE A 62 20.07 29.36 5.24
CA PHE A 62 19.13 28.47 5.91
C PHE A 62 17.86 28.31 5.10
N PHE A 63 17.30 29.37 4.52
CA PHE A 63 16.12 29.31 3.67
C PHE A 63 16.39 28.54 2.37
N LEU A 64 17.56 28.69 1.76
CA LEU A 64 18.00 27.91 0.58
C LEU A 64 18.22 26.45 0.94
N VAL A 65 18.83 26.13 2.08
CA VAL A 65 18.98 24.75 2.58
C VAL A 65 17.61 24.17 2.96
N PHE A 66 16.70 24.97 3.52
CA PHE A 66 15.33 24.56 3.83
C PHE A 66 14.52 24.34 2.54
N PHE A 67 14.67 25.19 1.53
CA PHE A 67 14.05 25.01 0.21
C PHE A 67 14.64 23.81 -0.54
N ARG A 68 15.96 23.59 -0.45
CA ARG A 68 16.63 22.39 -0.97
C ARG A 68 16.19 21.14 -0.21
N CYS A 69 15.98 21.22 1.11
CA CYS A 69 15.41 20.16 1.93
C CYS A 69 13.95 19.87 1.57
N ILE A 70 13.13 20.90 1.29
CA ILE A 70 11.76 20.70 0.80
C ILE A 70 11.79 20.07 -0.60
N GLN A 71 12.71 20.47 -1.47
CA GLN A 71 12.90 19.84 -2.78
C GLN A 71 13.47 18.41 -2.69
N SER A 72 14.18 18.06 -1.62
CA SER A 72 14.74 16.72 -1.39
C SER A 72 13.87 15.80 -0.53
N ILE A 73 12.63 16.19 -0.19
CA ILE A 73 11.67 15.33 0.53
C ILE A 73 10.58 14.77 -0.40
N ASN A 74 10.42 15.26 -1.62
CA ASN A 74 9.50 14.65 -2.59
C ASN A 74 10.23 13.64 -3.50
N ALA A 75 10.73 12.55 -2.91
CA ALA A 75 10.63 11.28 -3.61
C ALA A 75 9.18 10.83 -3.40
N GLN A 76 8.27 11.20 -4.31
CA GLN A 76 6.95 10.60 -4.33
C GLN A 76 7.16 9.10 -4.52
N ASN A 77 6.92 8.31 -3.48
CA ASN A 77 6.86 6.85 -3.63
C ASN A 77 5.79 6.56 -4.67
N ALA A 78 6.14 5.73 -5.67
CA ALA A 78 5.21 5.35 -6.71
C ALA A 78 3.94 4.73 -6.09
N THR A 79 2.79 5.05 -6.66
CA THR A 79 1.49 4.54 -6.17
C THR A 79 0.83 3.67 -7.22
N THR A 80 0.12 2.62 -6.80
CA THR A 80 -0.72 1.83 -7.72
C THR A 80 -1.81 2.70 -8.32
N ASP A 81 -2.10 2.50 -9.61
CA ASP A 81 -3.23 3.15 -10.26
C ASP A 81 -4.54 2.92 -9.46
N PRO A 82 -5.27 3.99 -9.06
CA PRO A 82 -6.46 3.85 -8.23
C PRO A 82 -7.59 3.02 -8.84
N SER A 83 -7.67 2.92 -10.17
CA SER A 83 -8.63 2.04 -10.84
C SER A 83 -8.26 0.57 -10.63
N GLU A 84 -6.98 0.23 -10.72
CA GLU A 84 -6.47 -1.12 -10.50
C GLU A 84 -6.58 -1.53 -9.03
N VAL A 85 -6.38 -0.59 -8.09
CA VAL A 85 -6.62 -0.85 -6.66
C VAL A 85 -8.08 -1.27 -6.41
N ARG A 86 -9.04 -0.56 -7.03
CA ARG A 86 -10.47 -0.90 -6.92
C ARG A 86 -10.78 -2.24 -7.57
N ALA A 87 -10.21 -2.48 -8.75
CA ALA A 87 -10.37 -3.74 -9.48
C ALA A 87 -9.86 -4.93 -8.66
N LEU A 88 -8.61 -4.85 -8.17
CA LEU A 88 -7.99 -5.91 -7.37
C LEU A 88 -8.80 -6.20 -6.11
N ASN A 89 -9.23 -5.17 -5.39
CA ASN A 89 -10.07 -5.34 -4.19
C ASN A 89 -11.41 -6.01 -4.52
N SER A 90 -12.07 -5.63 -5.62
CA SER A 90 -13.31 -6.25 -6.07
C SER A 90 -13.09 -7.73 -6.43
N ILE A 91 -12.01 -8.05 -7.16
CA ILE A 91 -11.64 -9.43 -7.51
C ILE A 91 -11.41 -10.25 -6.24
N PHE A 92 -10.64 -9.72 -5.28
CA PHE A 92 -10.30 -10.40 -4.04
C PHE A 92 -11.55 -10.63 -3.18
N GLN A 93 -12.45 -9.65 -3.13
CA GLN A 93 -13.74 -9.80 -2.46
C GLN A 93 -14.60 -10.89 -3.09
N GLN A 94 -14.74 -10.89 -4.42
CA GLN A 94 -15.54 -11.88 -5.16
C GLN A 94 -15.00 -13.31 -4.98
N TRP A 95 -13.68 -13.47 -5.05
CA TRP A 95 -13.02 -14.75 -4.87
C TRP A 95 -12.81 -15.14 -3.40
N ARG A 96 -13.13 -14.24 -2.45
CA ARG A 96 -12.89 -14.42 -1.00
C ARG A 96 -11.42 -14.75 -0.71
N ILE A 97 -10.54 -13.92 -1.26
CA ILE A 97 -9.09 -13.98 -1.11
C ILE A 97 -8.64 -12.77 -0.29
N GLN A 98 -7.58 -12.95 0.49
CA GLN A 98 -6.89 -11.87 1.18
C GLN A 98 -5.43 -11.84 0.71
N ALA A 99 -4.82 -10.66 0.70
CA ALA A 99 -3.39 -10.52 0.50
C ALA A 99 -2.63 -11.25 1.61
N VAL A 100 -1.47 -11.79 1.28
CA VAL A 100 -0.55 -12.38 2.28
C VAL A 100 0.24 -11.27 2.98
N ASP A 101 0.67 -11.53 4.22
CA ASP A 101 1.42 -10.56 5.03
C ASP A 101 2.72 -10.08 4.35
N SER A 102 3.32 -10.92 3.50
CA SER A 102 4.54 -10.61 2.77
C SER A 102 4.40 -9.48 1.75
N TRP A 103 3.17 -9.15 1.34
CA TRP A 103 2.92 -7.96 0.52
C TRP A 103 3.17 -6.66 1.29
N ASN A 104 3.25 -6.69 2.63
CA ASN A 104 3.50 -5.53 3.50
C ASN A 104 2.57 -4.34 3.20
N ILE A 105 1.29 -4.62 2.97
CA ILE A 105 0.34 -3.61 2.51
C ILE A 105 -0.15 -2.76 3.68
N SER A 106 0.25 -1.49 3.72
CA SER A 106 -0.45 -0.45 4.49
C SER A 106 -1.68 0.12 3.74
N GLY A 107 -2.18 -0.61 2.73
CA GLY A 107 -3.22 -0.16 1.79
C GLY A 107 -2.73 0.10 0.36
N GLU A 108 -1.43 -0.05 0.08
CA GLU A 108 -0.79 0.17 -1.24
C GLU A 108 -0.39 -1.18 -1.87
N PRO A 109 -1.12 -1.70 -2.88
CA PRO A 109 -0.87 -3.04 -3.43
C PRO A 109 0.52 -3.23 -4.04
N CYS A 110 1.03 -2.25 -4.78
CA CYS A 110 2.35 -2.32 -5.41
C CYS A 110 3.46 -1.92 -4.42
N SER A 111 3.59 -2.71 -3.36
CA SER A 111 4.64 -2.56 -2.34
C SER A 111 5.24 -3.91 -1.94
N GLY A 112 6.34 -3.89 -1.19
CA GLY A 112 6.97 -5.11 -0.68
C GLY A 112 7.35 -6.12 -1.77
N THR A 113 6.89 -7.35 -1.62
CA THR A 113 7.18 -8.45 -2.56
C THR A 113 6.55 -8.25 -3.94
N ALA A 114 5.55 -7.38 -4.11
CA ALA A 114 4.94 -7.10 -5.42
C ALA A 114 5.92 -6.41 -6.39
N LEU A 115 6.96 -5.74 -5.88
CA LEU A 115 7.95 -5.01 -6.69
C LEU A 115 9.17 -5.86 -7.08
N THR A 116 9.28 -7.09 -6.55
CA THR A 116 10.45 -7.94 -6.83
C THR A 116 10.45 -8.44 -8.25
N GLN A 117 11.60 -8.40 -8.93
CA GLN A 117 11.77 -9.03 -10.25
C GLN A 117 12.06 -10.54 -10.17
N SER A 118 12.17 -11.10 -8.97
CA SER A 118 12.49 -12.52 -8.78
C SER A 118 11.29 -13.41 -9.12
N SER A 119 11.49 -14.36 -10.04
CA SER A 119 10.51 -15.41 -10.34
C SER A 119 10.36 -16.39 -9.18
N SER A 120 11.43 -16.67 -8.42
CA SER A 120 11.36 -17.58 -7.28
C SER A 120 10.50 -17.03 -6.15
N VAL A 121 10.53 -15.72 -5.91
CA VAL A 121 9.66 -15.07 -4.91
C VAL A 121 8.20 -15.02 -5.38
N PHE A 122 7.97 -14.81 -6.67
CA PHE A 122 6.63 -14.75 -7.22
C PHE A 122 5.94 -16.12 -7.26
N GLU A 123 6.68 -17.21 -7.47
CA GLU A 123 6.16 -18.59 -7.44
C GLU A 123 6.27 -19.25 -6.06
N ASP A 124 6.79 -18.54 -5.04
CA ASP A 124 6.88 -19.05 -3.68
C ASP A 124 5.48 -19.46 -3.15
N PRO A 125 5.30 -20.68 -2.61
CA PRO A 125 4.01 -21.11 -2.05
C PRO A 125 3.50 -20.24 -0.90
N THR A 126 4.39 -19.61 -0.13
CA THR A 126 4.05 -18.70 0.97
C THR A 126 3.59 -17.31 0.48
N ASN A 127 3.91 -16.97 -0.77
CA ASN A 127 3.46 -15.75 -1.43
C ASN A 127 2.28 -16.06 -2.36
N ASN A 128 1.16 -16.50 -1.81
CA ASN A 128 0.01 -16.95 -2.59
C ASN A 128 -1.31 -16.54 -1.90
N PRO A 129 -2.12 -15.63 -2.50
CA PRO A 129 -1.97 -15.07 -3.84
C PRO A 129 -0.70 -14.22 -3.98
N ALA A 130 -0.24 -14.03 -5.22
CA ALA A 130 0.86 -13.12 -5.57
C ALA A 130 0.42 -12.13 -6.64
N ILE A 131 0.92 -10.89 -6.54
CA ILE A 131 0.92 -9.94 -7.63
C ILE A 131 2.34 -9.51 -7.95
N ARG A 132 2.54 -8.98 -9.15
CA ARG A 132 3.73 -8.24 -9.57
C ARG A 132 3.28 -6.89 -10.10
N CYS A 133 4.06 -5.86 -9.80
CA CYS A 133 3.85 -4.53 -10.34
C CYS A 133 5.05 -4.03 -11.11
N ASP A 134 4.77 -3.18 -12.08
CA ASP A 134 5.75 -2.34 -12.77
C ASP A 134 5.47 -0.88 -12.43
N CYS A 135 6.44 -0.23 -11.79
CA CYS A 135 6.39 1.17 -11.37
C CYS A 135 7.23 2.08 -12.26
N SER A 136 7.53 1.68 -13.51
CA SER A 136 8.32 2.48 -14.44
C SER A 136 7.51 3.59 -15.15
N PHE A 137 6.21 3.69 -14.85
CA PHE A 137 5.29 4.64 -15.50
C PHE A 137 5.34 6.02 -14.87
N GLU A 138 4.98 7.03 -15.68
CA GLU A 138 4.91 8.44 -15.26
C GLU A 138 6.14 8.89 -14.44
N ASN A 139 7.34 8.79 -15.03
CA ASN A 139 8.61 9.11 -14.36
C ASN A 139 8.82 8.36 -13.03
N ASN A 140 8.45 7.08 -12.99
CA ASN A 140 8.51 6.20 -11.83
C ASN A 140 7.59 6.61 -10.66
N THR A 141 6.46 7.25 -10.95
CA THR A 141 5.48 7.66 -9.91
C THR A 141 4.18 6.86 -9.96
N LEU A 142 3.94 6.11 -11.04
CA LEU A 142 2.75 5.29 -11.22
C LEU A 142 3.13 3.81 -11.35
N CYS A 143 2.42 2.96 -10.62
CA CYS A 143 2.56 1.52 -10.70
C CYS A 143 1.32 0.88 -11.33
N HIS A 144 1.55 -0.12 -12.16
CA HIS A 144 0.52 -0.99 -12.71
C HIS A 144 0.76 -2.46 -12.34
N ILE A 145 -0.32 -3.20 -12.10
CA ILE A 145 -0.34 -4.63 -11.81
C ILE A 145 -0.14 -5.38 -13.13
N THR A 146 0.99 -6.05 -13.24
CA THR A 146 1.38 -6.79 -14.46
C THR A 146 1.24 -8.30 -14.31
N SER A 147 1.15 -8.81 -13.08
CA SER A 147 0.93 -10.24 -12.86
C SER A 147 -0.03 -10.49 -11.70
N LEU A 148 -0.89 -11.50 -11.85
CA LEU A 148 -1.76 -12.01 -10.80
C LEU A 148 -1.70 -13.53 -10.78
N ARG A 149 -1.37 -14.09 -9.61
CA ARG A 149 -1.34 -15.53 -9.35
C ARG A 149 -2.23 -15.88 -8.16
N VAL A 150 -3.15 -16.81 -8.37
CA VAL A 150 -4.05 -17.40 -7.36
C VAL A 150 -4.01 -18.91 -7.56
N PHE A 151 -3.12 -19.61 -6.88
CA PHE A 151 -2.83 -21.01 -7.22
C PHE A 151 -3.24 -21.96 -6.09
N ALA A 152 -4.02 -23.02 -6.35
CA ALA A 152 -4.27 -24.04 -5.32
C ALA A 152 -4.80 -23.48 -3.98
N LEU A 153 -5.78 -22.56 -4.03
CA LEU A 153 -6.35 -21.89 -2.86
C LEU A 153 -7.83 -22.27 -2.63
N ASP A 154 -8.31 -23.32 -3.30
CA ASP A 154 -9.70 -23.80 -3.25
C ASP A 154 -10.74 -22.71 -3.59
N LYS A 155 -10.35 -21.73 -4.41
CA LYS A 155 -11.21 -20.58 -4.73
C LYS A 155 -12.28 -20.96 -5.73
N ARG A 156 -13.45 -20.36 -5.56
CA ARG A 156 -14.67 -20.63 -6.31
C ARG A 156 -15.19 -19.35 -6.94
N GLY A 157 -16.08 -19.51 -7.91
CA GLY A 157 -16.76 -18.40 -8.58
C GLY A 157 -16.53 -18.45 -10.07
N VAL A 158 -16.74 -17.30 -10.71
CA VAL A 158 -16.50 -17.08 -12.14
C VAL A 158 -15.35 -16.10 -12.33
N ILE A 159 -14.94 -15.89 -13.57
CA ILE A 159 -13.99 -14.85 -13.93
C ILE A 159 -14.67 -13.48 -13.87
N PRO A 160 -14.23 -12.57 -12.99
CA PRO A 160 -14.85 -11.27 -12.79
C PRO A 160 -14.50 -10.30 -13.93
N LYS A 161 -15.46 -9.47 -14.34
CA LYS A 161 -15.26 -8.46 -15.40
C LYS A 161 -14.24 -7.40 -15.03
N GLU A 162 -14.03 -7.20 -13.72
CA GLU A 162 -13.07 -6.26 -13.15
C GLU A 162 -11.62 -6.58 -13.55
N LEU A 163 -11.33 -7.77 -14.10
CA LEU A 163 -10.02 -8.03 -14.72
C LEU A 163 -9.73 -7.11 -15.92
N LEU A 164 -10.76 -6.56 -16.59
CA LEU A 164 -10.57 -5.56 -17.65
C LEU A 164 -9.98 -4.25 -17.12
N ASP A 165 -10.18 -3.96 -15.84
CA ASP A 165 -9.67 -2.78 -15.16
C ASP A 165 -8.23 -3.00 -14.66
N LEU A 166 -7.54 -4.06 -15.14
CA LEU A 166 -6.10 -4.29 -15.01
C LEU A 166 -5.45 -4.25 -16.41
N PRO A 167 -5.36 -3.07 -17.05
CA PRO A 167 -5.03 -2.96 -18.48
C PRO A 167 -3.60 -3.38 -18.84
N PHE A 168 -2.71 -3.46 -17.85
CA PHE A 168 -1.32 -3.87 -18.00
C PHE A 168 -1.06 -5.30 -17.55
N LEU A 169 -2.09 -6.11 -17.28
CA LEU A 169 -1.91 -7.49 -16.88
C LEU A 169 -1.30 -8.31 -18.03
N GLU A 170 -0.11 -8.86 -17.79
CA GLU A 170 0.66 -9.68 -18.73
C GLU A 170 0.60 -11.16 -18.35
N PHE A 171 0.38 -11.46 -17.08
CA PHE A 171 0.42 -12.80 -16.53
C PHE A 171 -0.80 -13.03 -15.64
N LEU A 172 -1.63 -14.01 -16.01
CA LEU A 172 -2.74 -14.48 -15.19
C LEU A 172 -2.64 -16.00 -15.01
N LYS A 173 -2.45 -16.44 -13.76
CA LYS A 173 -2.35 -17.85 -13.38
C LYS A 173 -3.30 -18.15 -12.22
N ILE A 174 -4.37 -18.90 -12.50
CA ILE A 174 -5.41 -19.24 -11.53
C ILE A 174 -5.60 -20.75 -11.36
N ASP A 175 -4.57 -21.52 -11.71
CA ASP A 175 -4.60 -22.98 -11.76
C ASP A 175 -4.95 -23.63 -10.42
N LYS A 176 -5.49 -24.85 -10.50
CA LYS A 176 -5.81 -25.70 -9.34
C LYS A 176 -6.81 -25.05 -8.37
N ASN A 177 -7.87 -24.46 -8.88
CA ASN A 177 -8.97 -23.97 -8.05
C ASN A 177 -10.28 -24.66 -8.45
N PHE A 178 -11.40 -24.12 -8.00
CA PHE A 178 -12.74 -24.58 -8.32
C PHE A 178 -13.53 -23.47 -9.06
N PHE A 179 -12.85 -22.66 -9.87
CA PHE A 179 -13.52 -21.67 -10.71
C PHE A 179 -14.36 -22.37 -11.79
N SER A 180 -15.49 -21.78 -12.15
CA SER A 180 -16.50 -22.43 -12.99
C SER A 180 -17.19 -21.45 -13.93
N GLY A 181 -18.09 -21.97 -14.76
CA GLY A 181 -18.80 -21.20 -15.79
C GLY A 181 -18.02 -21.11 -17.11
N PRO A 182 -18.57 -20.42 -18.11
CA PRO A 182 -17.90 -20.23 -19.39
C PRO A 182 -16.70 -19.28 -19.26
N LEU A 183 -15.69 -19.50 -20.10
CA LEU A 183 -14.63 -18.52 -20.32
C LEU A 183 -15.25 -17.25 -20.91
N PRO A 184 -15.09 -16.07 -20.29
CA PRO A 184 -15.72 -14.87 -20.81
C PRO A 184 -14.99 -14.34 -22.05
N THR A 185 -15.77 -13.85 -23.02
CA THR A 185 -15.26 -13.30 -24.29
C THR A 185 -14.36 -12.08 -24.08
N PHE A 186 -14.57 -11.33 -22.99
CA PHE A 186 -13.78 -10.14 -22.70
C PHE A 186 -12.31 -10.43 -22.43
N LEU A 187 -11.92 -11.67 -22.13
CA LEU A 187 -10.50 -12.04 -22.00
C LEU A 187 -9.73 -11.69 -23.27
N GLY A 188 -10.38 -11.74 -24.45
CA GLY A 188 -9.78 -11.30 -25.71
C GLY A 188 -9.44 -9.81 -25.80
N ASN A 189 -9.91 -8.98 -24.87
CA ASN A 189 -9.60 -7.54 -24.84
C ASN A 189 -8.35 -7.22 -24.00
N MET A 190 -7.81 -8.20 -23.27
CA MET A 190 -6.64 -8.02 -22.39
C MET A 190 -5.34 -8.11 -23.20
N SER A 191 -5.15 -7.17 -24.12
CA SER A 191 -4.11 -7.19 -25.18
C SER A 191 -2.66 -7.30 -24.71
N LYS A 192 -2.40 -7.08 -23.42
CA LYS A 192 -1.07 -7.22 -22.80
C LYS A 192 -0.76 -8.64 -22.33
N LEU A 193 -1.77 -9.51 -22.19
CA LEU A 193 -1.60 -10.88 -21.71
C LEU A 193 -0.61 -11.65 -22.61
N GLY A 194 0.47 -12.09 -21.97
CA GLY A 194 1.45 -13.04 -22.51
C GLY A 194 1.21 -14.46 -21.98
N LEU A 195 0.78 -14.59 -20.73
CA LEU A 195 0.48 -15.89 -20.12
C LEU A 195 -0.94 -15.91 -19.56
N LEU A 196 -1.73 -16.89 -20.02
CA LEU A 196 -3.05 -17.20 -19.49
C LEU A 196 -3.10 -18.67 -19.09
N SER A 197 -3.05 -18.94 -17.79
CA SER A 197 -3.15 -20.29 -17.24
C SER A 197 -4.33 -20.40 -16.30
N MET A 198 -5.26 -21.29 -16.63
CA MET A 198 -6.51 -21.54 -15.91
C MET A 198 -6.76 -23.04 -15.74
N ALA A 199 -5.71 -23.85 -15.85
CA ALA A 199 -5.81 -25.30 -15.83
C ALA A 199 -6.27 -25.84 -14.48
N GLN A 200 -6.83 -27.05 -14.47
CA GLN A 200 -7.29 -27.73 -13.25
C GLN A 200 -8.33 -26.88 -12.49
N ASN A 201 -9.41 -26.52 -13.20
CA ASN A 201 -10.58 -25.83 -12.67
C ASN A 201 -11.86 -26.55 -13.18
N ASN A 202 -13.03 -25.91 -13.04
CA ASN A 202 -14.33 -26.40 -13.50
C ASN A 202 -14.94 -25.51 -14.61
N PHE A 203 -14.10 -24.84 -15.42
CA PHE A 203 -14.60 -24.05 -16.56
C PHE A 203 -15.29 -24.94 -17.58
N ASN A 204 -16.33 -24.43 -18.25
CA ASN A 204 -17.15 -25.18 -19.19
C ASN A 204 -17.49 -24.38 -20.45
N GLY A 205 -18.19 -25.02 -21.39
CA GLY A 205 -18.55 -24.40 -22.65
C GLY A 205 -17.36 -24.25 -23.62
N PRO A 206 -17.56 -23.54 -24.74
CA PRO A 206 -16.53 -23.38 -25.77
C PRO A 206 -15.43 -22.40 -25.38
N ILE A 207 -14.26 -22.57 -25.99
CA ILE A 207 -13.20 -21.56 -25.98
C ILE A 207 -13.69 -20.36 -26.80
N PRO A 208 -13.70 -19.13 -26.25
CA PRO A 208 -14.08 -17.94 -27.00
C PRO A 208 -13.10 -17.66 -28.14
N LYS A 209 -13.62 -17.40 -29.34
CA LYS A 209 -12.79 -17.02 -30.50
C LYS A 209 -12.01 -15.73 -30.26
N GLU A 210 -12.51 -14.87 -29.38
CA GLU A 210 -11.91 -13.60 -29.00
C GLU A 210 -10.52 -13.79 -28.36
N LEU A 211 -10.20 -14.97 -27.81
CA LEU A 211 -8.84 -15.28 -27.36
C LEU A 211 -7.82 -15.17 -28.51
N GLY A 212 -8.23 -15.36 -29.76
CA GLY A 212 -7.38 -15.14 -30.94
C GLY A 212 -6.92 -13.68 -31.14
N ASN A 213 -7.45 -12.72 -30.36
CA ASN A 213 -7.00 -11.33 -30.37
C ASN A 213 -5.73 -11.08 -29.54
N LEU A 214 -5.34 -12.02 -28.67
CA LEU A 214 -4.24 -11.84 -27.71
C LEU A 214 -2.86 -12.05 -28.36
N LYS A 215 -2.42 -11.10 -29.19
CA LYS A 215 -1.21 -11.26 -30.04
C LYS A 215 0.10 -11.51 -29.30
N LYS A 216 0.17 -11.11 -28.02
CA LYS A 216 1.34 -11.33 -27.15
C LYS A 216 1.33 -12.66 -26.41
N LEU A 217 0.24 -13.44 -26.53
CA LEU A 217 0.04 -14.65 -25.76
C LEU A 217 1.04 -15.71 -26.22
N TYR A 218 1.98 -16.04 -25.35
CA TYR A 218 3.00 -17.07 -25.56
C TYR A 218 2.65 -18.40 -24.87
N LEU A 219 1.81 -18.36 -23.83
CA LEU A 219 1.31 -19.55 -23.13
C LEU A 219 -0.20 -19.45 -22.88
N LEU A 220 -0.94 -20.45 -23.37
CA LEU A 220 -2.35 -20.66 -23.08
C LEU A 220 -2.56 -22.05 -22.47
N SER A 221 -2.93 -22.14 -21.19
CA SER A 221 -3.18 -23.44 -20.56
C SER A 221 -4.59 -23.50 -19.99
N LEU A 222 -5.42 -24.34 -20.61
CA LEU A 222 -6.82 -24.57 -20.23
C LEU A 222 -7.09 -26.04 -19.86
N GLY A 223 -6.04 -26.86 -19.76
CA GLY A 223 -6.14 -28.30 -19.50
C GLY A 223 -6.87 -28.65 -18.21
N ASN A 224 -7.41 -29.86 -18.14
CA ASN A 224 -8.15 -30.36 -16.97
C ASN A 224 -9.29 -29.42 -16.52
N ASN A 225 -10.14 -29.05 -17.48
CA ASN A 225 -11.41 -28.35 -17.28
C ASN A 225 -12.56 -29.16 -17.94
N ASN A 226 -13.78 -28.64 -17.90
CA ASN A 226 -14.96 -29.18 -18.58
C ASN A 226 -15.28 -28.43 -19.90
N ILE A 227 -14.25 -27.89 -20.56
CA ILE A 227 -14.37 -27.17 -21.84
C ILE A 227 -14.89 -28.12 -22.93
N SER A 228 -15.80 -27.62 -23.76
CA SER A 228 -16.45 -28.37 -24.83
C SER A 228 -16.40 -27.61 -26.16
N GLY A 229 -16.98 -28.15 -27.23
CA GLY A 229 -16.96 -27.54 -28.55
C GLY A 229 -15.65 -27.75 -29.31
N THR A 230 -15.48 -27.01 -30.41
CA THR A 230 -14.31 -27.10 -31.28
C THR A 230 -13.28 -26.04 -30.94
N LEU A 231 -12.01 -26.33 -31.20
CA LEU A 231 -10.94 -25.33 -31.12
C LEU A 231 -11.22 -24.19 -32.11
N PRO A 232 -11.33 -22.92 -31.68
CA PRO A 232 -11.58 -21.81 -32.59
C PRO A 232 -10.40 -21.63 -33.56
N PRO A 233 -10.64 -21.54 -34.87
CA PRO A 233 -9.58 -21.31 -35.85
C PRO A 233 -8.84 -19.98 -35.61
N GLU A 234 -9.48 -19.01 -34.96
CA GLU A 234 -8.90 -17.72 -34.58
C GLU A 234 -7.70 -17.84 -33.64
N LEU A 235 -7.55 -18.96 -32.91
CA LEU A 235 -6.33 -19.23 -32.15
C LEU A 235 -5.09 -19.37 -33.05
N GLY A 236 -5.28 -19.70 -34.33
CA GLY A 236 -4.21 -19.66 -35.33
C GLY A 236 -3.65 -18.25 -35.58
N ASN A 237 -4.30 -17.19 -35.07
CA ASN A 237 -3.79 -15.83 -35.16
C ASN A 237 -2.85 -15.45 -34.00
N LEU A 238 -2.56 -16.36 -33.07
CA LEU A 238 -1.67 -16.16 -31.93
C LEU A 238 -0.22 -16.44 -32.34
N VAL A 239 0.43 -15.42 -32.89
CA VAL A 239 1.76 -15.54 -33.53
C VAL A 239 2.91 -15.79 -32.55
N GLU A 240 2.74 -15.44 -31.27
CA GLU A 240 3.74 -15.66 -30.22
C GLU A 240 3.53 -16.95 -29.43
N LEU A 241 2.46 -17.71 -29.70
CA LEU A 241 2.09 -18.90 -28.93
C LEU A 241 3.12 -20.01 -29.09
N GLY A 242 3.81 -20.33 -28.00
CA GLY A 242 4.78 -21.42 -27.93
C GLY A 242 4.26 -22.65 -27.17
N GLU A 243 3.32 -22.43 -26.23
CA GLU A 243 2.78 -23.48 -25.36
C GLU A 243 1.24 -23.40 -25.30
N LEU A 244 0.55 -24.53 -25.58
CA LEU A 244 -0.90 -24.68 -25.59
C LEU A 244 -1.35 -25.96 -24.85
#